data_AF-R5VLX1-F1
#
_entry.id   AF-R5VLX1-F1
#
_cell.length_a   1.000
_cell.length_b   1.000
_cell.length_c   1.000
_cell.angle_alpha   90.00
_cell.angle_beta   90.00
_cell.angle_gamma   90.00
#
_symmetry.space_group_name_H-M   'P 1'
#
loop_
_entity.id
_entity.type
_entity.pdbx_description
1 polymer ?
#
loop_
_entity_poly.entity_id
_entity_poly.type
_entity_poly.pdbx_seq_one_letter_code
_entity_poly.pdbx_strand_id
1 'polypeptide(L)'
;MAKAPAKKKKKEVVLTPAEKFQQYKTLMRATRCIIKVTDEYKIFVRLAKDFEQLYQEGQADPFEGLEECPELSRQCREKAEALKAKLPSEEEGSSQTVTTTAKEREERAKEAGRKKKISKTKVAVIAAFVLVIALAVSYKVTPTRYLIAGAERVVGLNKYAMESYGKLGDYKDSQEKMKEARYAYADSLGDDQMEQARYLFGLLAKKGYKDSDARELAIEKALIEKAEPGKTVHFGKDSWILLEKKDGEARLARKTGLEAAVFHDTDEAVTWETCDLRAYLNGTYLQEEFTEAERQDMAQMSLENPDNEKYKTKGGIATKDYVCIFDTIEYEKYRDILKGKANCLRLRTPGNKPNTTVCTSYQKELILYGIPVDDPGVCVRPVILVKY
;
A
#
# COMPACT_ATOMS: atom_id res chain seq x y z
N MET A 1 -30.88 24.89 -54.01
CA MET A 1 -29.57 24.20 -54.00
C MET A 1 -28.84 24.54 -52.70
N ALA A 2 -28.91 23.67 -51.69
CA ALA A 2 -28.19 23.86 -50.42
C ALA A 2 -26.98 22.91 -50.39
N LYS A 3 -25.77 23.48 -50.34
CA LYS A 3 -24.51 22.74 -50.30
C LYS A 3 -24.36 22.01 -48.96
N ALA A 4 -24.09 20.71 -49.01
CA ALA A 4 -23.80 19.88 -47.84
C ALA A 4 -22.49 20.33 -47.15
N PRO A 5 -22.43 20.39 -45.81
CA PRO A 5 -21.19 20.67 -45.10
C PRO A 5 -20.29 19.41 -45.04
N ALA A 6 -19.00 19.65 -45.24
CA ALA A 6 -17.96 18.66 -45.48
C ALA A 6 -17.68 17.70 -44.31
N LYS A 7 -17.41 16.43 -44.63
CA LYS A 7 -16.89 15.41 -43.71
C LYS A 7 -15.51 15.83 -43.17
N LYS A 8 -15.39 16.07 -41.86
CA LYS A 8 -14.09 16.22 -41.18
C LYS A 8 -13.32 14.90 -41.23
N LYS A 9 -12.14 14.90 -41.87
CA LYS A 9 -11.20 13.77 -41.91
C LYS A 9 -10.70 13.44 -40.49
N LYS A 10 -10.64 12.15 -40.14
CA LYS A 10 -9.99 11.64 -38.91
C LYS A 10 -8.52 12.09 -38.92
N LYS A 11 -8.05 12.74 -37.85
CA LYS A 11 -6.62 12.93 -37.61
C LYS A 11 -6.04 11.58 -37.16
N GLU A 12 -5.19 11.01 -38.00
CA GLU A 12 -4.34 9.88 -37.65
C GLU A 12 -3.32 10.38 -36.63
N VAL A 13 -3.32 9.83 -35.41
CA VAL A 13 -2.33 10.17 -34.39
C VAL A 13 -1.05 9.45 -34.78
N VAL A 14 -0.10 10.17 -35.37
CA VAL A 14 1.22 9.65 -35.70
C VAL A 14 2.05 9.66 -34.42
N LEU A 15 2.34 8.48 -33.87
CA LEU A 15 3.21 8.31 -32.70
C LEU A 15 4.64 8.75 -33.04
N THR A 16 5.30 9.43 -32.11
CA THR A 16 6.70 9.85 -32.25
C THR A 16 7.64 8.62 -32.20
N PRO A 17 8.85 8.69 -32.79
CA PRO A 17 9.81 7.58 -32.74
C PRO A 17 10.12 7.09 -31.31
N ALA A 18 10.24 8.01 -30.34
CA ALA A 18 10.44 7.68 -28.94
C ALA A 18 9.23 6.95 -28.32
N GLU A 19 8.00 7.36 -28.64
CA GLU A 19 6.79 6.66 -28.19
C GLU A 19 6.67 5.26 -28.81
N LYS A 20 7.02 5.12 -30.10
CA LYS A 20 7.09 3.81 -30.78
C LYS A 20 8.11 2.91 -30.08
N PHE A 21 9.29 3.42 -29.72
CA PHE A 21 10.32 2.66 -29.01
C PHE A 21 9.82 2.11 -27.67
N GLN A 22 9.18 2.95 -26.85
CA GLN A 22 8.62 2.52 -25.56
C GLN A 22 7.47 1.53 -25.73
N GLN A 23 6.63 1.73 -26.76
CA GLN A 23 5.55 0.80 -27.10
C GLN A 23 6.11 -0.58 -27.49
N TYR A 24 7.19 -0.64 -28.28
CA TYR A 24 7.81 -1.89 -28.69
C TYR A 24 8.49 -2.62 -27.52
N LYS A 25 9.19 -1.91 -26.62
CA LYS A 25 9.75 -2.50 -25.39
C LYS A 25 8.65 -3.06 -24.49
N THR A 26 7.53 -2.35 -24.36
CA THR A 26 6.38 -2.82 -23.59
C THR A 26 5.75 -4.05 -24.21
N LEU A 27 5.55 -4.05 -25.53
CA LEU A 27 5.02 -5.20 -26.27
C LEU A 27 5.94 -6.42 -26.10
N MET A 28 7.26 -6.25 -26.25
CA MET A 28 8.25 -7.32 -26.08
C MET A 28 8.22 -7.95 -24.68
N ARG A 29 7.98 -7.15 -23.62
CA ARG A 29 7.82 -7.66 -22.25
C ARG A 29 6.50 -8.42 -22.07
N ALA A 30 5.41 -7.88 -22.63
CA ALA A 30 4.08 -8.46 -22.54
C ALA A 30 3.94 -9.77 -23.33
N THR A 31 4.78 -10.00 -24.36
CA THR A 31 4.77 -11.24 -25.14
C THR A 31 5.00 -12.49 -24.28
N ARG A 32 5.68 -12.37 -23.12
CA ARG A 32 5.88 -13.47 -22.16
C ARG A 32 4.58 -14.04 -21.57
N CYS A 33 3.48 -13.30 -21.66
CA CYS A 33 2.18 -13.71 -21.13
C CYS A 33 1.28 -14.38 -22.18
N ILE A 34 1.78 -14.61 -23.41
CA ILE A 34 1.01 -15.18 -24.52
C ILE A 34 1.04 -16.70 -24.46
N ILE A 35 -0.14 -17.32 -24.48
CA ILE A 35 -0.33 -18.77 -24.28
C ILE A 35 -0.01 -19.59 -25.55
N LYS A 36 -0.05 -18.96 -26.74
CA LYS A 36 0.13 -19.65 -28.03
C LYS A 36 1.51 -19.35 -28.64
N VAL A 37 2.34 -20.39 -28.77
CA VAL A 37 3.70 -20.34 -29.35
C VAL A 37 3.73 -19.74 -30.77
N THR A 38 2.71 -20.01 -31.60
CA THR A 38 2.60 -19.45 -32.95
C THR A 38 2.38 -17.93 -32.98
N ASP A 39 1.65 -17.39 -32.00
CA ASP A 39 1.38 -15.96 -31.91
C ASP A 39 2.59 -15.24 -31.29
N GLU A 40 3.24 -15.86 -30.31
CA GLU A 40 4.51 -15.40 -29.75
C GLU A 40 5.60 -15.29 -30.82
N TYR A 41 5.76 -16.32 -31.67
CA TYR A 41 6.68 -16.31 -32.82
C TYR A 41 6.42 -15.14 -33.76
N LYS A 42 5.17 -14.93 -34.19
CA LYS A 42 4.80 -13.85 -35.13
C LYS A 42 5.08 -12.47 -34.55
N ILE A 43 4.88 -12.28 -33.25
CA ILE A 43 5.14 -11.01 -32.57
C ILE A 43 6.64 -10.72 -32.53
N PHE A 44 7.49 -11.70 -32.21
CA PHE A 44 8.95 -11.51 -32.24
C PHE A 44 9.50 -11.24 -33.64
N VAL A 45 9.00 -11.94 -34.68
CA VAL A 45 9.36 -11.65 -36.08
C VAL A 45 9.00 -10.22 -36.48
N ARG A 46 7.84 -9.74 -36.04
CA ARG A 46 7.40 -8.37 -36.31
C ARG A 46 8.24 -7.35 -35.55
N LEU A 47 8.43 -7.53 -34.25
CA LEU A 47 9.23 -6.62 -33.41
C LEU A 47 10.67 -6.48 -33.93
N ALA A 48 11.28 -7.57 -34.41
CA ALA A 48 12.60 -7.50 -35.04
C ALA A 48 12.65 -6.55 -36.25
N LYS A 49 11.59 -6.53 -37.08
CA LYS A 49 11.50 -5.60 -38.21
C LYS A 49 11.19 -4.18 -37.75
N ASP A 50 10.29 -4.05 -36.77
CA ASP A 50 9.86 -2.74 -36.26
C ASP A 50 11.01 -2.00 -35.55
N PHE A 51 11.89 -2.69 -34.81
CA PHE A 51 13.10 -2.10 -34.22
C PHE A 51 14.16 -1.73 -35.27
N GLU A 52 14.35 -2.56 -36.30
CA GLU A 52 15.26 -2.25 -37.41
C GLU A 52 14.80 -0.99 -38.16
N GLN A 53 13.50 -0.93 -38.50
CA GLN A 53 12.92 0.22 -39.17
C GLN A 53 13.03 1.47 -38.30
N LEU A 54 12.79 1.35 -36.98
CA LEU A 54 12.91 2.48 -36.06
C LEU A 54 14.36 2.98 -35.93
N TYR A 55 15.35 2.09 -36.03
CA TYR A 55 16.76 2.49 -36.07
C TYR A 55 17.09 3.29 -37.34
N GLN A 56 16.61 2.84 -38.51
CA GLN A 56 16.81 3.55 -39.77
C GLN A 56 16.09 4.91 -39.77
N GLU A 57 14.86 4.96 -39.24
CA GLU A 57 14.09 6.22 -39.09
C GLU A 57 14.75 7.19 -38.10
N GLY A 58 15.33 6.66 -37.01
CA GLY A 58 15.96 7.46 -35.95
C GLY A 58 17.38 7.98 -36.25
N GLN A 59 18.05 7.49 -37.31
CA GLN A 59 19.33 8.08 -37.73
C GLN A 59 19.20 9.54 -38.20
N ALA A 60 18.02 9.93 -38.69
CA ALA A 60 17.75 11.30 -39.12
C ALA A 60 17.37 12.24 -37.96
N ASP A 61 16.77 11.70 -36.89
CA ASP A 61 16.36 12.43 -35.68
C ASP A 61 16.56 11.53 -34.45
N PRO A 62 17.75 11.60 -33.80
CA PRO A 62 18.10 10.67 -32.73
C PRO A 62 17.23 10.84 -31.49
N PHE A 63 16.79 9.71 -30.93
CA PHE A 63 16.01 9.67 -29.69
C PHE A 63 16.67 8.77 -28.63
N GLU A 64 16.28 8.98 -27.37
CA GLU A 64 16.80 8.21 -26.24
C GLU A 64 16.48 6.71 -26.38
N GLY A 65 17.53 5.88 -26.49
CA GLY A 65 17.42 4.43 -26.73
C GLY A 65 17.56 3.99 -28.19
N LEU A 66 17.84 4.90 -29.13
CA LEU A 66 18.11 4.56 -30.53
C LEU A 66 19.21 3.49 -30.69
N GLU A 67 20.32 3.64 -29.96
CA GLU A 67 21.46 2.70 -29.96
C GLU A 67 21.08 1.30 -29.43
N GLU A 68 19.98 1.16 -28.67
CA GLU A 68 19.48 -0.13 -28.21
C GLU A 68 18.67 -0.87 -29.30
N CYS A 69 18.18 -0.18 -30.33
CA CYS A 69 17.28 -0.74 -31.34
C CYS A 69 17.90 -1.92 -32.13
N PRO A 70 19.16 -1.86 -32.61
CA PRO A 70 19.79 -2.98 -33.32
C PRO A 70 19.93 -4.23 -32.43
N GLU A 71 20.29 -4.03 -31.17
CA GLU A 71 20.45 -5.13 -30.21
C GLU A 71 19.09 -5.76 -29.85
N LEU A 72 18.05 -4.95 -29.63
CA LEU A 72 16.69 -5.43 -29.38
C LEU A 72 16.11 -6.17 -30.60
N SER A 73 16.41 -5.70 -31.81
CA SER A 73 16.08 -6.37 -33.07
C SER A 73 16.72 -7.76 -33.13
N ARG A 74 18.02 -7.86 -32.82
CA ARG A 74 18.77 -9.13 -32.77
C ARG A 74 18.17 -10.11 -31.76
N GLN A 75 17.91 -9.66 -30.53
CA GLN A 75 17.29 -10.48 -29.48
C GLN A 75 15.90 -10.99 -29.89
N CYS A 76 15.12 -10.20 -30.61
CA CYS A 76 13.82 -10.64 -31.15
C CYS A 76 13.99 -11.72 -32.23
N ARG A 77 15.00 -11.62 -33.11
CA ARG A 77 15.29 -12.64 -34.15
C ARG A 77 15.72 -13.96 -33.52
N GLU A 78 16.61 -13.94 -32.54
CA GLU A 78 17.07 -15.14 -31.83
C GLU A 78 15.91 -15.87 -31.14
N LYS A 79 15.03 -15.13 -30.46
CA LYS A 79 13.82 -15.69 -29.84
C LYS A 79 12.84 -16.25 -30.88
N ALA A 80 12.66 -15.56 -32.00
CA ALA A 80 11.80 -16.04 -33.07
C ALA A 80 12.33 -17.37 -33.66
N GLU A 81 13.63 -17.49 -33.93
CA GLU A 81 14.23 -18.74 -34.42
C GLU A 81 14.14 -19.87 -33.36
N ALA A 82 14.35 -19.56 -32.07
CA ALA A 82 14.17 -20.53 -30.99
C ALA A 82 12.71 -21.03 -30.87
N LEU A 83 11.72 -20.18 -31.15
CA LEU A 83 10.31 -20.54 -31.16
C LEU A 83 9.92 -21.28 -32.43
N LYS A 84 10.58 -20.98 -33.57
CA LYS A 84 10.36 -21.65 -34.86
C LYS A 84 10.64 -23.14 -34.79
N ALA A 85 11.67 -23.55 -34.04
CA ALA A 85 11.97 -24.97 -33.79
C ALA A 85 10.88 -25.71 -32.99
N LYS A 86 9.99 -24.97 -32.30
CA LYS A 86 8.89 -25.52 -31.49
C LYS A 86 7.53 -25.43 -32.20
N LEU A 87 7.50 -24.94 -33.44
CA LEU A 87 6.28 -24.93 -34.24
C LEU A 87 6.00 -26.36 -34.75
N PRO A 88 4.73 -26.79 -34.79
CA PRO A 88 4.39 -28.10 -35.37
C PRO A 88 4.87 -28.16 -36.83
N SER A 89 5.59 -29.22 -37.19
CA SER A 89 6.05 -29.49 -38.56
C SER A 89 4.86 -29.82 -39.45
N GLU A 90 4.58 -28.98 -40.44
CA GLU A 90 3.72 -29.34 -41.56
C GLU A 90 4.54 -30.15 -42.56
N GLU A 91 4.34 -31.47 -42.62
CA GLU A 91 4.53 -32.24 -43.84
C GLU A 91 3.24 -33.01 -44.15
N GLU A 92 2.52 -32.54 -45.18
CA GLU A 92 2.07 -33.35 -46.33
C GLU A 92 1.22 -32.45 -47.24
N GLY A 93 1.74 -32.15 -48.43
CA GLY A 93 1.04 -31.23 -49.33
C GLY A 93 1.71 -30.87 -50.66
N SER A 94 2.36 -31.84 -51.30
CA SER A 94 2.66 -31.89 -52.75
C SER A 94 3.75 -30.95 -53.31
N SER A 95 4.77 -31.64 -53.83
CA SER A 95 5.92 -31.18 -54.62
C SER A 95 5.57 -30.90 -56.09
N GLN A 96 6.47 -30.15 -56.76
CA GLN A 96 6.68 -30.00 -58.22
C GLN A 96 5.56 -29.28 -59.02
N THR A 97 5.79 -28.35 -59.95
CA THR A 97 6.98 -27.81 -60.64
C THR A 97 6.53 -26.57 -61.42
N VAL A 98 7.35 -25.49 -61.39
CA VAL A 98 7.81 -24.67 -62.53
C VAL A 98 6.78 -24.19 -63.58
N THR A 99 6.65 -22.85 -63.69
CA THR A 99 6.23 -22.03 -64.87
C THR A 99 4.76 -22.14 -65.30
N THR A 100 4.00 -21.13 -65.73
CA THR A 100 4.13 -19.69 -65.96
C THR A 100 2.72 -19.17 -66.31
N THR A 101 2.41 -17.93 -65.91
CA THR A 101 1.51 -16.96 -66.58
C THR A 101 0.31 -17.49 -67.40
N ALA A 102 -0.91 -17.39 -66.85
CA ALA A 102 -2.12 -16.90 -67.54
C ALA A 102 -3.41 -17.13 -66.72
N LYS A 103 -3.52 -18.21 -65.94
CA LYS A 103 -4.75 -18.55 -65.20
C LYS A 103 -5.03 -17.70 -63.95
N GLU A 104 -4.00 -17.14 -63.31
CA GLU A 104 -4.18 -16.28 -62.12
C GLU A 104 -4.81 -14.90 -62.41
N ARG A 105 -4.90 -14.47 -63.67
CA ARG A 105 -5.58 -13.22 -64.01
C ARG A 105 -7.10 -13.38 -64.04
N GLU A 106 -7.61 -14.58 -64.28
CA GLU A 106 -9.05 -14.85 -64.36
C GLU A 106 -9.68 -15.08 -62.98
N GLU A 107 -8.94 -15.64 -62.03
CA GLU A 107 -9.38 -15.75 -60.62
C GLU A 107 -9.34 -14.42 -59.86
N ARG A 108 -8.38 -13.53 -60.18
CA ARG A 108 -8.30 -12.18 -59.58
C ARG A 108 -9.53 -11.30 -59.85
N ALA A 109 -10.25 -11.53 -60.94
CA ALA A 109 -11.49 -10.81 -61.24
C ALA A 109 -12.69 -11.30 -60.39
N LYS A 110 -12.70 -12.57 -59.96
CA LYS A 110 -13.77 -13.13 -59.11
C LYS A 110 -13.58 -12.80 -57.62
N GLU A 111 -12.34 -12.62 -57.16
CA GLU A 111 -12.08 -12.23 -55.76
C GLU A 111 -12.29 -10.73 -55.48
N ALA A 112 -12.17 -9.86 -56.48
CA ALA A 112 -12.36 -8.41 -56.34
C ALA A 112 -13.80 -7.99 -55.95
N GLY A 113 -14.78 -8.90 -56.04
CA GLY A 113 -16.19 -8.64 -55.69
C GLY A 113 -16.63 -9.10 -54.29
N ARG A 114 -15.83 -9.88 -53.55
CA ARG A 114 -16.25 -10.40 -52.24
C ARG A 114 -15.84 -9.43 -51.13
N LYS A 115 -16.75 -8.52 -50.75
CA LYS A 115 -16.67 -7.82 -49.46
C LYS A 115 -16.48 -8.88 -48.36
N LYS A 116 -15.31 -8.92 -47.70
CA LYS A 116 -15.03 -9.81 -46.56
C LYS A 116 -16.13 -9.59 -45.52
N LYS A 117 -17.13 -10.49 -45.46
CA LYS A 117 -18.17 -10.47 -44.42
C LYS A 117 -17.45 -10.70 -43.10
N ILE A 118 -17.36 -9.64 -42.28
CA ILE A 118 -16.87 -9.73 -40.91
C ILE A 118 -17.78 -10.73 -40.19
N SER A 119 -17.21 -11.81 -39.63
CA SER A 119 -18.02 -12.83 -38.95
C SER A 119 -18.76 -12.21 -37.76
N LYS A 120 -19.98 -12.70 -37.47
CA LYS A 120 -20.79 -12.18 -36.34
C LYS A 120 -20.01 -12.16 -35.02
N THR A 121 -19.13 -13.13 -34.81
CA THR A 121 -18.22 -13.20 -33.65
C THR A 121 -17.21 -12.04 -33.62
N LYS A 122 -16.61 -11.67 -34.76
CA LYS A 122 -15.70 -10.51 -34.83
C LYS A 122 -16.44 -9.18 -34.61
N VAL A 123 -17.67 -9.04 -35.09
CA VAL A 123 -18.51 -7.86 -34.82
C VAL A 123 -18.86 -7.77 -33.34
N ALA A 124 -19.21 -8.89 -32.69
CA ALA A 124 -19.51 -8.93 -31.26
C ALA A 124 -18.29 -8.57 -30.39
N VAL A 125 -17.10 -9.08 -30.73
CA VAL A 125 -15.85 -8.74 -30.03
C VAL A 125 -15.50 -7.26 -30.18
N ILE A 126 -15.64 -6.70 -31.39
CA ILE A 126 -15.41 -5.26 -31.61
C ILE A 126 -16.43 -4.42 -30.83
N ALA A 127 -17.71 -4.82 -30.81
CA ALA A 127 -18.75 -4.11 -30.05
C ALA A 127 -18.49 -4.15 -28.54
N ALA A 128 -18.07 -5.30 -28.00
CA ALA A 128 -17.68 -5.43 -26.59
C ALA A 128 -16.46 -4.55 -26.25
N PHE A 129 -15.46 -4.51 -27.14
CA PHE A 129 -14.27 -3.66 -26.95
C PHE A 129 -14.61 -2.16 -27.00
N VAL A 130 -15.49 -1.75 -27.93
CA VAL A 130 -16.01 -0.37 -28.00
C VAL A 130 -16.80 -0.02 -26.75
N LEU A 131 -17.59 -0.95 -26.20
CA LEU A 131 -18.30 -0.78 -24.93
C LEU A 131 -17.34 -0.59 -23.76
N VAL A 132 -16.30 -1.41 -23.65
CA VAL A 132 -15.27 -1.29 -22.60
C VAL A 132 -14.55 0.05 -22.71
N ILE A 133 -14.20 0.49 -23.92
CA ILE A 133 -13.58 1.81 -24.14
C ILE A 133 -14.56 2.92 -23.78
N ALA A 134 -15.82 2.83 -24.20
CA ALA A 134 -16.84 3.83 -23.87
C ALA A 134 -17.05 3.94 -22.36
N LEU A 135 -17.09 2.81 -21.64
CA LEU A 135 -17.11 2.76 -20.18
C LEU A 135 -15.85 3.39 -19.59
N ALA A 136 -14.65 3.04 -20.08
CA ALA A 136 -13.41 3.64 -19.60
C ALA A 136 -13.33 5.15 -19.81
N VAL A 137 -13.78 5.65 -20.97
CA VAL A 137 -13.89 7.09 -21.28
C VAL A 137 -14.93 7.75 -20.37
N SER A 138 -16.05 7.09 -20.08
CA SER A 138 -17.08 7.61 -19.18
C SER A 138 -16.57 7.81 -17.75
N TYR A 139 -15.63 6.99 -17.27
CA TYR A 139 -14.95 7.18 -15.97
C TYR A 139 -13.98 8.36 -15.95
N LYS A 140 -13.60 8.91 -17.11
CA LYS A 140 -12.74 10.10 -17.24
C LYS A 140 -13.53 11.40 -17.31
N VAL A 141 -14.84 11.34 -17.55
CA VAL A 141 -15.71 12.51 -17.68
C VAL A 141 -16.40 12.79 -16.35
N THR A 142 -16.13 13.96 -15.74
CA THR A 142 -16.57 14.32 -14.38
C THR A 142 -18.09 14.14 -14.15
N PRO A 143 -19.00 14.68 -15.00
CA PRO A 143 -20.44 14.48 -14.80
C PRO A 143 -20.88 13.02 -14.92
N THR A 144 -20.32 12.27 -15.86
CA THR A 144 -20.69 10.86 -16.08
C THR A 144 -20.22 9.98 -14.95
N ARG A 145 -18.99 10.19 -14.47
CA ARG A 145 -18.45 9.51 -13.30
C ARG A 145 -19.29 9.76 -12.04
N TYR A 146 -19.84 10.96 -11.87
CA TYR A 146 -20.76 11.26 -10.77
C TYR A 146 -22.04 10.40 -10.82
N LEU A 147 -22.62 10.21 -12.02
CA LEU A 147 -23.78 9.33 -12.20
C LEU A 147 -23.44 7.86 -11.94
N ILE A 148 -22.28 7.41 -12.42
CA ILE A 148 -21.77 6.06 -12.18
C ILE A 148 -21.58 5.82 -10.68
N ALA A 149 -20.97 6.77 -9.95
CA ALA A 149 -20.79 6.68 -8.50
C ALA A 149 -22.13 6.55 -7.76
N GLY A 150 -23.16 7.27 -8.22
CA GLY A 150 -24.52 7.15 -7.70
C GLY A 150 -25.10 5.75 -7.93
N ALA A 151 -24.95 5.21 -9.14
CA ALA A 151 -25.38 3.86 -9.47
C ALA A 151 -24.64 2.78 -8.66
N GLU A 152 -23.31 2.89 -8.55
CA GLU A 152 -22.45 2.01 -7.72
C GLU A 152 -22.96 1.95 -6.27
N ARG A 153 -23.31 3.09 -5.68
CA ARG A 153 -23.86 3.16 -4.33
C ARG A 153 -25.23 2.48 -4.22
N VAL A 154 -26.12 2.69 -5.19
CA VAL A 154 -27.47 2.09 -5.21
C VAL A 154 -27.41 0.56 -5.26
N VAL A 155 -26.43 -0.01 -5.97
CA VAL A 155 -26.23 -1.46 -6.04
C VAL A 155 -25.37 -2.03 -4.91
N GLY A 156 -25.01 -1.23 -3.91
CA GLY A 156 -24.22 -1.67 -2.75
C GLY A 156 -22.70 -1.79 -3.00
N LEU A 157 -22.21 -1.35 -4.16
CA LEU A 157 -20.78 -1.33 -4.50
C LEU A 157 -20.06 -0.13 -3.86
N ASN A 158 -20.18 0.00 -2.53
CA ASN A 158 -19.77 1.17 -1.76
C ASN A 158 -18.27 1.49 -1.88
N LYS A 159 -17.41 0.47 -2.02
CA LYS A 159 -15.98 0.65 -2.32
C LYS A 159 -15.77 1.45 -3.61
N TYR A 160 -16.40 1.02 -4.69
CA TYR A 160 -16.28 1.65 -6.01
C TYR A 160 -16.91 3.04 -5.99
N ALA A 161 -18.08 3.20 -5.35
CA ALA A 161 -18.72 4.50 -5.18
C ALA A 161 -17.80 5.49 -4.44
N MET A 162 -17.18 5.07 -3.33
CA MET A 162 -16.21 5.87 -2.58
C MET A 162 -15.01 6.30 -3.46
N GLU A 163 -14.41 5.37 -4.22
CA GLU A 163 -13.31 5.68 -5.13
C GLU A 163 -13.74 6.59 -6.30
N SER A 164 -14.97 6.41 -6.80
CA SER A 164 -15.53 7.23 -7.86
C SER A 164 -15.75 8.66 -7.39
N TYR A 165 -16.40 8.85 -6.24
CA TYR A 165 -16.58 10.17 -5.61
C TYR A 165 -15.26 10.81 -5.20
N GLY A 166 -14.30 10.04 -4.70
CA GLY A 166 -12.98 10.55 -4.33
C GLY A 166 -12.24 11.22 -5.49
N LYS A 167 -12.33 10.67 -6.71
CA LYS A 167 -11.70 11.27 -7.90
C LYS A 167 -12.47 12.47 -8.48
N LEU A 168 -13.69 12.73 -8.00
CA LEU A 168 -14.47 13.91 -8.40
C LEU A 168 -14.13 15.16 -7.58
N GLY A 169 -13.50 14.99 -6.41
CA GLY A 169 -13.11 16.10 -5.54
C GLY A 169 -14.32 16.98 -5.16
N ASP A 170 -14.23 18.27 -5.46
CA ASP A 170 -15.22 19.30 -5.10
C ASP A 170 -16.40 19.40 -6.08
N TYR A 171 -16.50 18.46 -7.04
CA TYR A 171 -17.62 18.47 -7.96
C TYR A 171 -18.93 18.13 -7.23
N LYS A 172 -19.84 19.10 -7.14
CA LYS A 172 -21.14 18.97 -6.44
C LYS A 172 -20.96 18.51 -4.99
N ASP A 173 -21.83 17.62 -4.52
CA ASP A 173 -21.81 17.00 -3.19
C ASP A 173 -20.93 15.72 -3.14
N SER A 174 -19.98 15.56 -4.07
CA SER A 174 -19.16 14.34 -4.15
C SER A 174 -18.40 14.04 -2.86
N GLN A 175 -17.90 15.06 -2.16
CA GLN A 175 -17.22 14.86 -0.86
C GLN A 175 -18.15 14.27 0.22
N GLU A 176 -19.39 14.75 0.30
CA GLU A 176 -20.38 14.21 1.25
C GLU A 176 -20.77 12.78 0.87
N LYS A 177 -21.08 12.54 -0.41
CA LYS A 177 -21.40 11.19 -0.89
C LYS A 177 -20.23 10.22 -0.75
N MET A 178 -18.98 10.71 -0.83
CA MET A 178 -17.79 9.91 -0.56
C MET A 178 -17.75 9.47 0.91
N LYS A 179 -18.06 10.37 1.86
CA LYS A 179 -18.12 10.03 3.29
C LYS A 179 -19.22 9.00 3.56
N GLU A 180 -20.40 9.17 2.98
CA GLU A 180 -21.50 8.19 3.07
C GLU A 180 -21.09 6.82 2.53
N ALA A 181 -20.54 6.77 1.32
CA ALA A 181 -20.11 5.53 0.69
C ALA A 181 -18.97 4.86 1.47
N ARG A 182 -18.02 5.65 2.01
CA ARG A 182 -16.96 5.13 2.88
C ARG A 182 -17.52 4.49 4.14
N TYR A 183 -18.45 5.17 4.80
CA TYR A 183 -19.08 4.67 6.04
C TYR A 183 -19.81 3.35 5.75
N ALA A 184 -20.63 3.32 4.70
CA ALA A 184 -21.36 2.12 4.31
C ALA A 184 -20.43 0.97 3.86
N TYR A 185 -19.29 1.29 3.25
CA TYR A 185 -18.28 0.29 2.93
C TYR A 185 -17.63 -0.26 4.19
N ALA A 186 -17.22 0.61 5.12
CA ALA A 186 -16.61 0.21 6.39
C ALA A 186 -17.53 -0.71 7.22
N ASP A 187 -18.83 -0.38 7.28
CA ASP A 187 -19.85 -1.17 7.98
C ASP A 187 -20.15 -2.52 7.30
N SER A 188 -19.90 -2.64 5.99
CA SER A 188 -20.07 -3.90 5.25
C SER A 188 -18.89 -4.87 5.35
N LEU A 189 -17.76 -4.44 5.93
CA LEU A 189 -16.57 -5.27 6.05
C LEU A 189 -16.74 -6.32 7.16
N GLY A 190 -16.35 -7.56 6.85
CA GLY A 190 -16.41 -8.66 7.79
C GLY A 190 -15.23 -8.71 8.76
N ASP A 191 -15.25 -9.75 9.59
CA ASP A 191 -14.25 -10.00 10.64
C ASP A 191 -12.81 -10.13 10.12
N ASP A 192 -12.62 -10.65 8.92
CA ASP A 192 -11.32 -10.80 8.24
C ASP A 192 -10.76 -9.46 7.74
N GLN A 193 -11.58 -8.42 7.67
CA GLN A 193 -11.24 -7.10 7.16
C GLN A 193 -11.35 -6.01 8.23
N MET A 194 -11.37 -6.37 9.52
CA MET A 194 -11.45 -5.43 10.65
C MET A 194 -10.38 -4.32 10.60
N GLU A 195 -9.15 -4.64 10.22
CA GLU A 195 -8.07 -3.66 10.05
C GLU A 195 -8.43 -2.58 8.99
N GLN A 196 -9.05 -3.00 7.90
CA GLN A 196 -9.52 -2.10 6.85
C GLN A 196 -10.72 -1.28 7.33
N ALA A 197 -11.65 -1.91 8.08
CA ALA A 197 -12.81 -1.23 8.66
C ALA A 197 -12.36 -0.13 9.63
N ARG A 198 -11.46 -0.45 10.56
CA ARG A 198 -10.85 0.53 11.49
C ARG A 198 -10.27 1.71 10.72
N TYR A 199 -9.42 1.45 9.73
CA TYR A 199 -8.80 2.51 8.94
C TYR A 199 -9.83 3.45 8.28
N LEU A 200 -10.90 2.88 7.70
CA LEU A 200 -11.93 3.68 7.05
C LEU A 200 -12.75 4.51 8.05
N PHE A 201 -13.08 3.95 9.21
CA PHE A 201 -13.73 4.69 10.30
C PHE A 201 -12.79 5.77 10.85
N GLY A 202 -11.50 5.51 11.02
CA GLY A 202 -10.51 6.52 11.44
C GLY A 202 -10.37 7.70 10.49
N LEU A 203 -10.53 7.48 9.17
CA LEU A 203 -10.59 8.59 8.20
C LEU A 203 -11.87 9.43 8.31
N LEU A 204 -12.96 8.87 8.85
CA LEU A 204 -14.25 9.54 9.05
C LEU A 204 -14.33 10.23 10.42
N ALA A 205 -13.79 9.59 11.45
CA ALA A 205 -13.55 10.09 12.80
C ALA A 205 -12.81 11.44 12.78
N LYS A 206 -11.69 11.52 12.05
CA LYS A 206 -10.93 12.77 11.82
C LYS A 206 -11.74 13.92 11.19
N LYS A 207 -12.91 13.62 10.63
CA LYS A 207 -13.83 14.59 10.02
C LYS A 207 -15.10 14.80 10.86
N GLY A 208 -15.17 14.25 12.08
CA GLY A 208 -16.35 14.30 12.95
C GLY A 208 -17.59 13.69 12.30
N TYR A 209 -17.43 12.64 11.50
CA TYR A 209 -18.55 12.08 10.74
C TYR A 209 -19.29 10.99 11.53
N LYS A 210 -20.53 11.27 11.94
CA LYS A 210 -21.40 10.33 12.68
C LYS A 210 -20.72 9.77 13.94
N ASP A 211 -20.91 8.48 14.20
CA ASP A 211 -20.37 7.67 15.28
C ASP A 211 -19.02 7.02 14.91
N SER A 212 -18.30 7.53 13.91
CA SER A 212 -17.12 6.84 13.37
C SER A 212 -16.00 6.65 14.41
N ASP A 213 -15.82 7.58 15.35
CA ASP A 213 -14.86 7.43 16.46
C ASP A 213 -15.23 6.22 17.35
N ALA A 214 -16.51 6.06 17.68
CA ALA A 214 -16.99 4.94 18.48
C ALA A 214 -16.89 3.61 17.73
N ARG A 215 -17.12 3.61 16.42
CA ARG A 215 -16.94 2.42 15.56
C ARG A 215 -15.48 2.02 15.45
N GLU A 216 -14.57 2.98 15.28
CA GLU A 216 -13.12 2.75 15.27
C GLU A 216 -12.67 2.10 16.58
N LEU A 217 -13.00 2.71 17.72
CA LEU A 217 -12.65 2.19 19.05
C LEU A 217 -13.21 0.76 19.28
N ALA A 218 -14.47 0.50 18.92
CA ALA A 218 -15.05 -0.83 19.05
C ALA A 218 -14.29 -1.89 18.24
N ILE A 219 -13.80 -1.55 17.04
CA ILE A 219 -13.00 -2.44 16.21
C ILE A 219 -11.60 -2.64 16.78
N GLU A 220 -10.97 -1.59 17.30
CA GLU A 220 -9.67 -1.70 18.00
C GLU A 220 -9.74 -2.67 19.16
N LYS A 221 -10.78 -2.56 19.99
CA LYS A 221 -11.05 -3.47 21.10
C LYS A 221 -11.24 -4.92 20.63
N ALA A 222 -12.07 -5.14 19.61
CA ALA A 222 -12.26 -6.47 19.04
C ALA A 222 -10.96 -7.06 18.45
N LEU A 223 -10.10 -6.22 17.85
CA LEU A 223 -8.79 -6.64 17.34
C LEU A 223 -7.84 -7.00 18.48
N ILE A 224 -7.84 -6.26 19.59
CA ILE A 224 -7.06 -6.57 20.80
C ILE A 224 -7.55 -7.89 21.43
N GLU A 225 -8.87 -8.09 21.50
CA GLU A 225 -9.48 -9.31 22.01
C GLU A 225 -9.03 -10.54 21.23
N LYS A 226 -9.01 -10.45 19.89
CA LYS A 226 -8.58 -11.54 18.99
C LYS A 226 -7.06 -11.74 18.94
N ALA A 227 -6.26 -10.72 19.28
CA ALA A 227 -4.81 -10.79 19.16
C ALA A 227 -4.14 -11.63 20.27
N GLU A 228 -3.05 -12.31 19.92
CA GLU A 228 -2.19 -13.02 20.87
C GLU A 228 -1.04 -12.13 21.37
N PRO A 229 -0.51 -12.36 22.59
CA PRO A 229 0.71 -11.70 23.05
C PRO A 229 1.86 -11.78 22.03
N GLY A 230 2.59 -10.68 21.89
CA GLY A 230 3.66 -10.47 20.90
C GLY A 230 3.18 -10.02 19.52
N LYS A 231 1.87 -10.01 19.25
CA LYS A 231 1.33 -9.44 18.00
C LYS A 231 1.21 -7.92 18.08
N THR A 232 1.16 -7.28 16.91
CA THR A 232 0.89 -5.85 16.80
C THR A 232 -0.61 -5.61 16.76
N VAL A 233 -1.09 -4.63 17.51
CA VAL A 233 -2.47 -4.11 17.53
C VAL A 233 -2.47 -2.60 17.34
N HIS A 234 -3.64 -2.01 17.11
CA HIS A 234 -3.84 -0.57 17.02
C HIS A 234 -4.70 -0.09 18.18
N PHE A 235 -4.33 1.05 18.75
CA PHE A 235 -5.10 1.75 19.76
C PHE A 235 -4.68 3.22 19.75
N GLY A 236 -5.64 4.12 19.56
CA GLY A 236 -5.33 5.52 19.31
C GLY A 236 -4.51 5.72 18.03
N LYS A 237 -3.63 6.72 18.03
CA LYS A 237 -2.86 7.08 16.82
C LYS A 237 -1.72 6.11 16.46
N ASP A 238 -1.36 5.21 17.38
CA ASP A 238 -0.14 4.41 17.31
C ASP A 238 -0.39 2.91 17.16
N SER A 239 0.65 2.20 16.71
CA SER A 239 0.69 0.74 16.77
C SER A 239 1.37 0.27 18.06
N TRP A 240 0.85 -0.80 18.64
CA TRP A 240 1.30 -1.36 19.92
C TRP A 240 1.64 -2.83 19.81
N ILE A 241 2.53 -3.31 20.68
CA ILE A 241 2.85 -4.72 20.89
C ILE A 241 2.03 -5.18 22.09
N LEU A 242 1.18 -6.18 21.90
CA LEU A 242 0.41 -6.78 22.98
C LEU A 242 1.36 -7.56 23.90
N LEU A 243 1.51 -7.14 25.16
CA LEU A 243 2.40 -7.81 26.12
C LEU A 243 1.68 -8.93 26.86
N GLU A 244 0.51 -8.64 27.39
CA GLU A 244 -0.33 -9.60 28.10
C GLU A 244 -1.80 -9.16 28.06
N LYS A 245 -2.68 -10.12 28.32
CA LYS A 245 -4.11 -9.93 28.47
C LYS A 245 -4.55 -10.56 29.78
N LYS A 246 -5.26 -9.82 30.62
CA LYS A 246 -5.75 -10.30 31.92
C LYS A 246 -7.01 -9.54 32.30
N ASP A 247 -8.04 -10.26 32.75
CA ASP A 247 -9.28 -9.67 33.31
C ASP A 247 -9.97 -8.62 32.41
N GLY A 248 -9.96 -8.82 31.08
CA GLY A 248 -10.53 -7.87 30.11
C GLY A 248 -9.64 -6.63 29.84
N GLU A 249 -8.41 -6.62 30.35
CA GLU A 249 -7.43 -5.57 30.13
C GLU A 249 -6.20 -6.09 29.37
N ALA A 250 -5.67 -5.27 28.47
CA ALA A 250 -4.50 -5.54 27.68
C ALA A 250 -3.39 -4.57 28.05
N ARG A 251 -2.23 -5.12 28.41
CA ARG A 251 -1.02 -4.32 28.57
C ARG A 251 -0.33 -4.21 27.22
N LEU A 252 -0.11 -2.99 26.78
CA LEU A 252 0.40 -2.67 25.44
C LEU A 252 1.69 -1.88 25.55
N ALA A 253 2.72 -2.26 24.79
CA ALA A 253 3.93 -1.47 24.64
C ALA A 253 3.98 -0.84 23.26
N ARG A 254 4.22 0.48 23.19
CA ARG A 254 4.28 1.19 21.91
C ARG A 254 5.26 0.50 20.97
N LYS A 255 4.91 0.29 19.70
CA LYS A 255 5.76 -0.46 18.75
C LYS A 255 6.97 0.34 18.28
N THR A 256 6.75 1.63 18.00
CA THR A 256 7.80 2.59 17.68
C THR A 256 8.09 3.38 18.95
N GLY A 257 9.33 3.32 19.46
CA GLY A 257 9.65 4.06 20.67
C GLY A 257 9.74 5.56 20.40
N LEU A 258 9.73 6.35 21.46
CA LEU A 258 10.05 7.77 21.42
C LEU A 258 11.58 7.88 21.31
N GLU A 259 12.04 8.53 20.24
CA GLU A 259 13.45 8.82 20.02
C GLU A 259 13.79 10.16 20.67
N ALA A 260 15.02 10.30 21.18
CA ALA A 260 15.53 11.51 21.81
C ALA A 260 14.72 12.02 23.03
N ALA A 261 13.82 11.20 23.60
CA ALA A 261 13.14 11.52 24.84
C ALA A 261 14.08 11.25 26.03
N VAL A 262 14.36 12.29 26.80
CA VAL A 262 15.13 12.21 28.04
C VAL A 262 14.23 11.81 29.20
N PHE A 263 14.81 11.38 30.32
CA PHE A 263 14.07 11.11 31.55
C PHE A 263 13.68 12.41 32.26
N HIS A 264 14.63 13.35 32.28
CA HIS A 264 14.52 14.66 32.92
C HIS A 264 15.42 15.64 32.16
N ASP A 265 15.02 16.91 32.06
CA ASP A 265 15.71 17.90 31.20
C ASP A 265 17.08 18.34 31.74
N THR A 266 17.34 18.14 33.03
CA THR A 266 18.62 18.48 33.69
C THR A 266 19.25 17.26 34.36
N ASP A 267 20.59 17.21 34.37
CA ASP A 267 21.37 16.17 35.06
C ASP A 267 21.37 16.38 36.60
N GLU A 268 20.23 16.07 37.23
CA GLU A 268 20.05 16.17 38.68
C GLU A 268 19.38 14.95 39.30
N ALA A 269 19.39 14.88 40.63
CA ALA A 269 18.76 13.79 41.36
C ALA A 269 17.24 13.81 41.17
N VAL A 270 16.69 12.76 40.58
CA VAL A 270 15.27 12.70 40.22
C VAL A 270 14.74 11.26 40.31
N THR A 271 13.44 11.11 40.53
CA THR A 271 12.78 9.80 40.54
C THR A 271 11.70 9.74 39.46
N TRP A 272 11.10 8.57 39.22
CA TRP A 272 9.97 8.48 38.28
C TRP A 272 8.83 9.42 38.66
N GLU A 273 8.54 9.58 39.94
CA GLU A 273 7.45 10.42 40.44
C GLU A 273 7.57 11.88 39.98
N THR A 274 8.81 12.40 40.01
CA THR A 274 9.12 13.82 39.84
C THR A 274 9.76 14.17 38.50
N CYS A 275 9.96 13.20 37.60
CA CYS A 275 10.65 13.45 36.34
C CYS A 275 9.74 14.06 35.25
N ASP A 276 10.35 14.82 34.33
CA ASP A 276 9.64 15.49 33.24
C ASP A 276 9.00 14.48 32.28
N LEU A 277 9.66 13.34 32.05
CA LEU A 277 9.13 12.31 31.16
C LEU A 277 7.78 11.78 31.64
N ARG A 278 7.64 11.52 32.93
CA ARG A 278 6.36 11.06 33.51
C ARG A 278 5.28 12.13 33.36
N ALA A 279 5.63 13.39 33.64
CA ALA A 279 4.71 14.52 33.52
C ALA A 279 4.25 14.72 32.06
N TYR A 280 5.17 14.61 31.09
CA TYR A 280 4.86 14.65 29.67
C TYR A 280 3.96 13.49 29.24
N LEU A 281 4.32 12.25 29.60
CA LEU A 281 3.60 11.03 29.21
C LEU A 281 2.16 11.00 29.74
N ASN A 282 1.94 11.46 30.98
CA ASN A 282 0.61 11.48 31.61
C ASN A 282 -0.12 12.83 31.46
N GLY A 283 0.49 13.80 30.78
CA GLY A 283 -0.09 15.11 30.47
C GLY A 283 -0.30 15.27 28.97
N THR A 284 0.59 16.03 28.33
CA THR A 284 0.50 16.39 26.91
C THR A 284 0.39 15.17 26.00
N TYR A 285 1.25 14.16 26.18
CA TYR A 285 1.23 12.95 25.36
C TYR A 285 -0.12 12.23 25.41
N LEU A 286 -0.68 12.06 26.61
CA LEU A 286 -1.98 11.39 26.81
C LEU A 286 -3.14 12.17 26.12
N GLN A 287 -3.07 13.50 26.11
CA GLN A 287 -4.09 14.35 25.47
C GLN A 287 -3.98 14.36 23.95
N GLU A 288 -2.75 14.31 23.42
CA GLU A 288 -2.48 14.39 22.00
C GLU A 288 -2.62 13.03 21.31
N GLU A 289 -2.19 11.93 21.94
CA GLU A 289 -2.15 10.61 21.29
C GLU A 289 -3.46 9.84 21.35
N PHE A 290 -4.32 10.15 22.31
CA PHE A 290 -5.58 9.44 22.54
C PHE A 290 -6.77 10.39 22.51
N THR A 291 -7.90 9.91 21.99
CA THR A 291 -9.19 10.60 22.07
C THR A 291 -9.78 10.51 23.47
N GLU A 292 -10.80 11.32 23.76
CA GLU A 292 -11.51 11.23 25.05
C GLU A 292 -12.14 9.85 25.28
N ALA A 293 -12.71 9.24 24.24
CA ALA A 293 -13.32 7.91 24.34
C ALA A 293 -12.26 6.83 24.62
N GLU A 294 -11.10 6.89 23.94
CA GLU A 294 -9.98 5.97 24.20
C GLU A 294 -9.45 6.12 25.63
N ARG A 295 -9.30 7.35 26.12
CA ARG A 295 -8.84 7.59 27.50
C ARG A 295 -9.78 7.02 28.55
N GLN A 296 -11.09 6.92 28.28
CA GLN A 296 -12.04 6.29 29.20
C GLN A 296 -11.87 4.77 29.29
N ASP A 297 -11.34 4.14 28.24
CA ASP A 297 -10.99 2.72 28.22
C ASP A 297 -9.55 2.46 28.71
N MET A 298 -8.73 3.49 28.90
CA MET A 298 -7.43 3.35 29.55
C MET A 298 -7.57 3.20 31.08
N ALA A 299 -6.68 2.39 31.67
CA ALA A 299 -6.63 2.17 33.10
C ALA A 299 -5.29 2.64 33.69
N GLN A 300 -5.31 3.09 34.94
CA GLN A 300 -4.10 3.44 35.67
C GLN A 300 -3.36 2.20 36.14
N MET A 301 -2.06 2.13 35.86
CA MET A 301 -1.15 1.12 36.39
C MET A 301 -0.59 1.58 37.73
N SER A 302 -0.64 0.71 38.74
CA SER A 302 0.04 0.94 40.02
C SER A 302 1.49 0.47 39.91
N LEU A 303 2.44 1.40 40.08
CA LEU A 303 3.87 1.16 39.90
C LEU A 303 4.58 1.30 41.25
N GLU A 304 5.29 0.27 41.69
CA GLU A 304 6.01 0.27 42.98
C GLU A 304 7.35 1.02 42.94
N ASN A 305 7.86 1.31 41.74
CA ASN A 305 9.13 2.03 41.51
C ASN A 305 10.30 1.47 42.35
N PRO A 306 10.73 0.22 42.07
CA PRO A 306 11.69 -0.47 42.93
C PRO A 306 13.06 0.21 42.96
N ASP A 307 13.73 0.10 44.10
CA ASP A 307 15.13 0.48 44.26
C ASP A 307 16.03 -0.30 43.29
N ASN A 308 17.18 0.29 42.95
CA ASN A 308 18.19 -0.43 42.18
C ASN A 308 18.71 -1.64 42.98
N GLU A 309 18.57 -2.85 42.43
CA GLU A 309 18.92 -4.09 43.14
C GLU A 309 20.40 -4.13 43.54
N LYS A 310 21.31 -3.62 42.72
CA LYS A 310 22.76 -3.67 42.95
C LYS A 310 23.27 -2.51 43.80
N TYR A 311 22.84 -1.29 43.47
CA TYR A 311 23.37 -0.06 44.07
C TYR A 311 22.52 0.50 45.20
N LYS A 312 21.30 -0.03 45.39
CA LYS A 312 20.33 0.40 46.42
C LYS A 312 19.91 1.87 46.33
N THR A 313 20.17 2.52 45.19
CA THR A 313 19.62 3.84 44.85
C THR A 313 18.09 3.79 44.91
N LYS A 314 17.49 4.77 45.58
CA LYS A 314 16.05 4.79 45.84
C LYS A 314 15.24 5.05 44.58
N GLY A 315 14.26 4.18 44.31
CA GLY A 315 13.37 4.28 43.14
C GLY A 315 12.28 5.35 43.25
N GLY A 316 12.05 5.85 44.46
CA GLY A 316 10.99 6.81 44.77
C GLY A 316 9.78 6.14 45.40
N ILE A 317 8.67 6.87 45.47
CA ILE A 317 7.40 6.36 45.98
C ILE A 317 6.62 5.63 44.88
N ALA A 318 5.63 4.83 45.28
CA ALA A 318 4.70 4.22 44.34
C ALA A 318 3.85 5.29 43.63
N THR A 319 3.56 5.08 42.34
CA THR A 319 2.77 5.99 41.50
C THR A 319 1.59 5.28 40.83
N LYS A 320 0.63 6.07 40.35
CA LYS A 320 -0.46 5.60 39.48
C LYS A 320 -0.43 6.36 38.18
N ASP A 321 -0.22 5.65 37.07
CA ASP A 321 0.07 6.24 35.78
C ASP A 321 -0.76 5.58 34.66
N TYR A 322 -1.31 6.37 33.75
CA TYR A 322 -1.96 5.86 32.54
C TYR A 322 -0.93 5.40 31.50
N VAL A 323 0.19 6.12 31.44
CA VAL A 323 1.31 5.84 30.55
C VAL A 323 2.59 5.76 31.37
N CYS A 324 3.32 4.67 31.25
CA CYS A 324 4.60 4.49 31.93
C CYS A 324 5.66 3.90 31.01
N ILE A 325 6.84 3.61 31.57
CA ILE A 325 7.87 2.81 30.93
C ILE A 325 8.26 1.66 31.87
N PHE A 326 8.90 0.63 31.33
CA PHE A 326 9.32 -0.54 32.09
C PHE A 326 10.29 -0.20 33.24
N ASP A 327 10.23 -0.99 34.31
CA ASP A 327 11.33 -1.15 35.27
C ASP A 327 12.12 -2.41 34.91
N THR A 328 13.13 -2.74 35.72
CA THR A 328 13.92 -3.95 35.52
C THR A 328 13.09 -5.24 35.60
N ILE A 329 12.08 -5.31 36.46
CA ILE A 329 11.27 -6.52 36.70
C ILE A 329 10.34 -6.76 35.51
N GLU A 330 9.61 -5.74 35.08
CA GLU A 330 8.72 -5.78 33.93
C GLU A 330 9.50 -5.99 32.64
N TYR A 331 10.68 -5.37 32.51
CA TYR A 331 11.55 -5.60 31.35
C TYR A 331 11.92 -7.07 31.23
N GLU A 332 12.42 -7.70 32.29
CA GLU A 332 12.80 -9.12 32.26
C GLU A 332 11.59 -10.02 31.96
N LYS A 333 10.40 -9.68 32.47
CA LYS A 333 9.16 -10.41 32.15
C LYS A 333 8.81 -10.35 30.65
N TYR A 334 9.04 -9.22 29.98
CA TYR A 334 8.53 -8.99 28.62
C TYR A 334 9.60 -8.94 27.51
N ARG A 335 10.90 -8.99 27.83
CA ARG A 335 12.00 -8.85 26.86
C ARG A 335 11.91 -9.81 25.67
N ASP A 336 11.43 -11.04 25.90
CA ASP A 336 11.30 -12.05 24.85
C ASP A 336 10.14 -11.74 23.89
N ILE A 337 9.04 -11.20 24.43
CA ILE A 337 7.89 -10.73 23.64
C ILE A 337 8.30 -9.52 22.79
N LEU A 338 9.08 -8.60 23.37
CA LEU A 338 9.57 -7.40 22.70
C LEU A 338 10.61 -7.71 21.61
N LYS A 339 11.30 -8.86 21.67
CA LYS A 339 12.33 -9.26 20.69
C LYS A 339 13.37 -8.15 20.48
N GLY A 340 13.63 -7.72 19.25
CA GLY A 340 14.59 -6.63 18.95
C GLY A 340 14.13 -5.26 19.44
N LYS A 341 12.86 -5.10 19.84
CA LYS A 341 12.34 -3.84 20.41
C LYS A 341 12.71 -3.66 21.89
N ALA A 342 13.34 -4.67 22.49
CA ALA A 342 13.90 -4.65 23.85
C ALA A 342 15.32 -4.05 23.91
N ASN A 343 15.91 -3.69 22.77
CA ASN A 343 17.27 -3.16 22.69
C ASN A 343 17.27 -1.66 23.02
N CYS A 344 18.32 -1.19 23.70
CA CYS A 344 18.58 0.25 23.91
C CYS A 344 17.40 1.01 24.54
N LEU A 345 16.65 0.37 25.43
CA LEU A 345 15.53 0.96 26.16
C LEU A 345 15.99 1.62 27.46
N ARG A 346 15.48 2.82 27.72
CA ARG A 346 15.49 3.44 29.05
C ARG A 346 14.43 2.79 29.93
N LEU A 347 14.78 2.53 31.19
CA LEU A 347 13.88 2.02 32.23
C LEU A 347 13.70 3.07 33.32
N ARG A 348 12.61 3.01 34.08
CA ARG A 348 12.35 3.95 35.18
C ARG A 348 13.11 3.62 36.47
N THR A 349 13.72 2.44 36.56
CA THR A 349 14.57 2.05 37.70
C THR A 349 15.80 2.97 37.77
N PRO A 350 16.13 3.54 38.93
CA PRO A 350 17.31 4.39 39.06
C PRO A 350 18.60 3.59 38.83
N GLY A 351 19.65 4.26 38.36
CA GLY A 351 20.97 3.67 38.15
C GLY A 351 21.80 3.62 39.45
N ASN A 352 23.13 3.72 39.32
CA ASN A 352 24.03 3.75 40.47
C ASN A 352 24.02 5.08 41.25
N LYS A 353 23.48 6.14 40.64
CA LYS A 353 23.37 7.47 41.22
C LYS A 353 21.93 7.97 41.06
N PRO A 354 21.48 8.92 41.90
CA PRO A 354 20.14 9.49 41.80
C PRO A 354 19.84 10.25 40.49
N ASN A 355 20.86 10.65 39.74
CA ASN A 355 20.74 11.32 38.44
C ASN A 355 20.97 10.36 37.24
N THR A 356 20.91 9.05 37.47
CA THR A 356 21.01 8.05 36.40
C THR A 356 19.83 7.09 36.42
N THR A 357 19.48 6.50 35.27
CA THR A 357 18.46 5.44 35.17
C THR A 357 18.99 4.24 34.42
N VAL A 358 18.56 3.04 34.82
CA VAL A 358 18.91 1.79 34.13
C VAL A 358 18.48 1.86 32.67
N CYS A 359 19.32 1.32 31.80
CA CYS A 359 18.97 1.10 30.41
C CYS A 359 19.36 -0.32 29.99
N THR A 360 19.01 -0.68 28.76
CA THR A 360 19.31 -2.02 28.20
C THR A 360 20.30 -1.89 27.06
N SER A 361 21.22 -2.85 26.95
CA SER A 361 22.22 -2.85 25.88
C SER A 361 21.61 -3.24 24.54
N TYR A 362 22.40 -3.16 23.46
CA TYR A 362 22.02 -3.72 22.16
C TYR A 362 21.78 -5.25 22.21
N GLN A 363 22.39 -5.93 23.19
CA GLN A 363 22.24 -7.35 23.45
C GLN A 363 21.12 -7.66 24.48
N LYS A 364 20.31 -6.66 24.86
CA LYS A 364 19.18 -6.77 25.80
C LYS A 364 19.60 -7.05 27.25
N GLU A 365 20.84 -6.73 27.60
CA GLU A 365 21.33 -6.88 28.97
C GLU A 365 21.03 -5.63 29.78
N LEU A 366 20.67 -5.79 31.06
CA LEU A 366 20.44 -4.68 31.97
C LEU A 366 21.76 -4.00 32.34
N ILE A 367 21.85 -2.70 32.08
CA ILE A 367 22.96 -1.84 32.46
C ILE A 367 22.60 -1.17 33.78
N LEU A 368 22.79 -1.89 34.89
CA LEU A 368 22.31 -1.47 36.21
C LEU A 368 22.96 -0.20 36.77
N TYR A 369 24.14 0.21 36.29
CA TYR A 369 24.72 1.49 36.68
C TYR A 369 24.01 2.68 36.01
N GLY A 370 23.28 2.42 34.91
CA GLY A 370 22.46 3.39 34.22
C GLY A 370 23.24 4.42 33.39
N ILE A 371 22.48 5.33 32.81
CA ILE A 371 22.96 6.49 32.06
C ILE A 371 22.33 7.76 32.64
N PRO A 372 22.91 8.94 32.41
CA PRO A 372 22.36 10.22 32.87
C PRO A 372 20.90 10.40 32.49
N VAL A 373 20.13 11.09 33.35
CA VAL A 373 18.69 11.32 33.16
C VAL A 373 18.39 12.21 31.94
N ASP A 374 19.33 13.08 31.58
CA ASP A 374 19.26 14.03 30.46
C ASP A 374 19.84 13.47 29.15
N ASP A 375 20.30 12.21 29.12
CA ASP A 375 20.88 11.60 27.92
C ASP A 375 19.79 11.18 26.89
N PRO A 376 19.75 11.74 25.67
CA PRO A 376 18.75 11.40 24.66
C PRO A 376 19.10 10.13 23.85
N GLY A 377 20.26 9.50 24.11
CA GLY A 377 20.84 8.42 23.31
C GLY A 377 20.16 7.05 23.44
N VAL A 378 19.08 6.95 24.21
CA VAL A 378 18.32 5.72 24.40
C VAL A 378 16.85 5.90 24.06
N CYS A 379 16.24 4.80 23.64
CA CYS A 379 14.84 4.78 23.26
C CYS A 379 13.94 4.70 24.51
N VAL A 380 12.87 5.49 24.51
CA VAL A 380 11.80 5.40 25.50
C VAL A 380 10.64 4.62 24.88
N ARG A 381 10.10 3.62 25.60
CA ARG A 381 8.98 2.82 25.11
C ARG A 381 7.78 2.94 26.06
N PRO A 382 6.80 3.80 25.73
CA PRO A 382 5.56 3.90 26.48
C PRO A 382 4.84 2.56 26.60
N VAL A 383 4.26 2.33 27.77
CA VAL A 383 3.41 1.20 28.10
C VAL A 383 2.09 1.76 28.60
N ILE A 384 0.99 1.15 28.16
CA ILE A 384 -0.37 1.51 28.57
C ILE A 384 -1.15 0.25 28.97
N LEU A 385 -2.23 0.46 29.70
CA LEU A 385 -3.21 -0.57 30.04
C LEU A 385 -4.58 -0.13 29.51
N VAL A 386 -5.21 -0.97 28.71
CA VAL A 386 -6.48 -0.65 28.03
C VAL A 386 -7.50 -1.76 28.23
N LYS A 387 -8.76 -1.39 28.40
CA LYS A 387 -9.90 -2.31 28.41
C LYS A 387 -10.28 -2.64 26.98
N TYR A 388 -10.48 -3.92 26.68
CA TYR A 388 -10.94 -4.37 25.36
C TYR A 388 -12.22 -5.19 25.46
#